data_AF-A0A9Q5I3U4-F1
#
_entry.id   AF-A0A9Q5I3U4-F1
#
_cell.length_a   1.000
_cell.length_b   1.000
_cell.length_c   1.000
_cell.angle_alpha   90.00
_cell.angle_beta   90.00
_cell.angle_gamma   90.00
#
_symmetry.space_group_name_H-M   'P 1'
#
loop_
_entity.id
_entity.type
_entity.pdbx_description
1 polymer ?
#
loop_
_entity_poly.entity_id
_entity_poly.type
_entity_poly.pdbx_seq_one_letter_code
_entity_poly.pdbx_strand_id
1 'polypeptide(L)'
;MLSLPTPDLSHLTHEDYERVYEPAANKEDTFILLDALEADVEELLEAKPRICLEIGSGSGCVSTFAAKILGPSECLYLCTDINKHAARCTHLTGRQNNVTLDPVLSSLSDAFNQRFRKCGGVDLLIFNPPYVPTADEEALNAQGDADIAGAWAGGKLGMEITNQVLNNDILSHSGRFYLVAVKQNDVPSIQERMNIEQGMPPLRHHYSDRIFLDSLPLRIRPHAADEVLDVLHLSQPFDKHLTA
;
A
#
# COMPACT_ATOMS: atom_id res chain seq x y z
N MET A 1 -17.82 -1.20 17.76
CA MET A 1 -16.91 -0.84 16.66
C MET A 1 -17.24 0.56 16.19
N LEU A 2 -16.27 1.46 16.23
CA LEU A 2 -16.32 2.70 15.48
C LEU A 2 -16.20 2.32 14.00
N SER A 3 -17.23 2.54 13.20
CA SER A 3 -17.10 2.44 11.74
C SER A 3 -16.54 3.77 11.25
N LEU A 4 -15.36 3.75 10.66
CA LEU A 4 -14.73 4.95 10.13
C LEU A 4 -15.17 5.17 8.68
N PRO A 5 -15.66 6.37 8.33
CA PRO A 5 -16.07 6.62 6.96
C PRO A 5 -14.85 6.65 6.04
N THR A 6 -15.01 6.08 4.84
CA THR A 6 -14.06 6.24 3.74
C THR A 6 -13.72 7.73 3.53
N PRO A 7 -12.46 8.08 3.25
CA PRO A 7 -12.07 9.46 2.94
C PRO A 7 -12.88 10.11 1.83
N ASP A 8 -13.09 11.42 1.97
CA ASP A 8 -13.76 12.25 0.97
C ASP A 8 -12.82 12.53 -0.20
N LEU A 9 -13.14 11.94 -1.34
CA LEU A 9 -12.43 12.10 -2.62
C LEU A 9 -13.17 13.01 -3.60
N SER A 10 -14.23 13.73 -3.17
CA SER A 10 -15.09 14.54 -4.06
C SER A 10 -14.38 15.71 -4.74
N HIS A 11 -13.19 16.08 -4.26
CA HIS A 11 -12.33 17.10 -4.87
C HIS A 11 -11.59 16.59 -6.12
N LEU A 12 -11.48 15.27 -6.33
CA LEU A 12 -10.87 14.68 -7.52
C LEU A 12 -11.84 14.71 -8.69
N THR A 13 -11.34 15.15 -9.84
CA THR A 13 -12.12 15.28 -11.08
C THR A 13 -11.91 14.07 -11.99
N HIS A 14 -12.75 13.94 -13.02
CA HIS A 14 -12.54 12.95 -14.07
C HIS A 14 -11.15 13.05 -14.72
N GLU A 15 -10.63 14.26 -14.92
CA GLU A 15 -9.28 14.48 -15.48
C GLU A 15 -8.18 13.97 -14.54
N ASP A 16 -8.39 14.05 -13.22
CA ASP A 16 -7.44 13.49 -12.26
C ASP A 16 -7.44 11.95 -12.34
N TYR A 17 -8.62 11.34 -12.49
CA TYR A 17 -8.79 9.90 -12.64
C TYR A 17 -8.31 9.34 -13.98
N GLU A 18 -8.20 10.16 -15.02
CA GLU A 18 -7.52 9.79 -16.27
C GLU A 18 -6.00 9.68 -16.13
N ARG A 19 -5.42 10.22 -15.04
CA ARG A 19 -3.97 10.29 -14.82
C ARG A 19 -3.49 9.60 -13.56
N VAL A 20 -4.40 9.31 -12.64
CA VAL A 20 -4.13 8.67 -11.36
C VAL A 20 -5.06 7.49 -11.25
N TYR A 21 -4.53 6.38 -10.72
CA TYR A 21 -5.32 5.19 -10.46
C TYR A 21 -6.64 5.55 -9.77
N GLU A 22 -7.73 5.36 -10.51
CA GLU A 22 -9.06 5.72 -10.09
C GLU A 22 -9.57 4.69 -9.08
N PRO A 23 -9.86 5.10 -7.83
CA PRO A 23 -10.46 4.21 -6.86
C PRO A 23 -11.88 3.79 -7.26
N ALA A 24 -12.51 4.40 -8.27
CA ALA A 24 -13.89 4.13 -8.67
C ALA A 24 -14.07 2.92 -9.58
N ALA A 25 -13.09 2.61 -10.45
CA ALA A 25 -13.11 1.41 -11.28
C ALA A 25 -12.53 0.22 -10.51
N ASN A 26 -11.42 0.39 -9.78
CA ASN A 26 -10.71 -0.68 -9.06
C ASN A 26 -11.00 -0.71 -7.55
N LYS A 27 -12.25 -0.50 -7.14
CA LYS A 27 -12.64 -0.28 -5.74
C LYS A 27 -12.12 -1.32 -4.73
N GLU A 28 -12.13 -2.58 -5.11
CA GLU A 28 -12.07 -3.68 -4.14
C GLU A 28 -10.69 -3.82 -3.46
N ASP A 29 -9.58 -3.34 -4.06
CA ASP A 29 -8.21 -3.49 -3.55
C ASP A 29 -7.92 -2.45 -2.46
N THR A 30 -8.38 -1.24 -2.70
CA THR A 30 -8.34 -0.13 -1.76
C THR A 30 -9.28 -0.44 -0.62
N PHE A 31 -10.51 -0.91 -0.88
CA PHE A 31 -11.46 -1.22 0.20
C PHE A 31 -11.03 -2.39 1.06
N ILE A 32 -10.52 -3.49 0.49
CA ILE A 32 -10.03 -4.60 1.33
C ILE A 32 -8.86 -4.14 2.22
N LEU A 33 -8.03 -3.22 1.72
CA LEU A 33 -6.95 -2.62 2.52
C LEU A 33 -7.50 -1.68 3.61
N LEU A 34 -8.54 -0.90 3.33
CA LEU A 34 -9.23 -0.11 4.36
C LEU A 34 -9.88 -1.01 5.41
N ASP A 35 -10.54 -2.09 5.00
CA ASP A 35 -11.19 -3.06 5.88
C ASP A 35 -10.16 -3.77 6.78
N ALA A 36 -8.98 -4.11 6.24
CA ALA A 36 -7.87 -4.68 7.01
C ALA A 36 -7.34 -3.68 8.07
N LEU A 37 -7.15 -2.41 7.69
CA LEU A 37 -6.76 -1.36 8.62
C LEU A 37 -7.85 -1.09 9.68
N GLU A 38 -9.12 -1.12 9.29
CA GLU A 38 -10.26 -0.92 10.20
C GLU A 38 -10.37 -2.08 11.21
N ALA A 39 -10.14 -3.32 10.76
CA ALA A 39 -10.16 -4.50 11.62
C ALA A 39 -9.05 -4.49 12.68
N ASP A 40 -7.93 -3.81 12.41
CA ASP A 40 -6.76 -3.73 13.29
C ASP A 40 -6.66 -2.39 14.06
N VAL A 41 -7.74 -1.59 14.12
CA VAL A 41 -7.73 -0.26 14.77
C VAL A 41 -7.22 -0.30 16.21
N GLU A 42 -7.66 -1.28 17.01
CA GLU A 42 -7.25 -1.38 18.41
C GLU A 42 -5.75 -1.66 18.53
N GLU A 43 -5.22 -2.61 17.75
CA GLU A 43 -3.80 -2.93 17.74
C GLU A 43 -2.96 -1.77 17.19
N LEU A 44 -3.43 -1.05 16.17
CA LEU A 44 -2.74 0.10 15.57
C LEU A 44 -2.64 1.26 16.56
N LEU A 45 -3.71 1.54 17.30
CA LEU A 45 -3.72 2.55 18.35
C LEU A 45 -2.84 2.17 19.54
N GLU A 46 -2.79 0.89 19.93
CA GLU A 46 -1.91 0.41 20.99
C GLU A 46 -0.43 0.52 20.61
N ALA A 47 -0.09 0.22 19.35
CA ALA A 47 1.28 0.29 18.83
C ALA A 47 1.85 1.71 18.78
N LYS A 48 0.99 2.74 18.68
CA LYS A 48 1.37 4.16 18.59
C LYS A 48 2.49 4.41 17.55
N PRO A 49 2.28 4.00 16.28
CA PRO A 49 3.26 4.24 15.23
C PRO A 49 3.53 5.74 15.10
N ARG A 50 4.80 6.12 14.97
CA ARG A 50 5.22 7.53 14.81
C ARG A 50 5.51 7.89 13.36
N ILE A 51 5.85 6.90 12.54
CA ILE A 51 6.08 7.08 11.10
C ILE A 51 5.24 6.06 10.32
N CYS A 52 4.32 6.57 9.50
CA CYS A 52 3.58 5.82 8.51
C CYS A 52 4.14 6.14 7.13
N LEU A 53 4.40 5.13 6.31
CA LEU A 53 4.76 5.28 4.91
C LEU A 53 3.79 4.47 4.05
N GLU A 54 3.10 5.13 3.12
CA GLU A 54 2.45 4.47 2.00
C GLU A 54 3.34 4.56 0.75
N ILE A 55 3.65 3.42 0.13
CA ILE A 55 4.31 3.36 -1.17
C ILE A 55 3.24 3.25 -2.25
N GLY A 56 3.31 4.08 -3.29
CA GLY A 56 2.34 4.10 -4.38
C GLY A 56 0.99 4.69 -3.95
N SER A 57 1.00 5.90 -3.39
CA SER A 57 -0.17 6.46 -2.70
C SER A 57 -1.36 6.76 -3.61
N GLY A 58 -1.17 6.91 -4.93
CA GLY A 58 -2.26 7.11 -5.88
C GLY A 58 -3.13 8.31 -5.51
N SER A 59 -4.40 8.04 -5.17
CA SER A 59 -5.35 9.06 -4.72
C SER A 59 -5.07 9.62 -3.31
N GLY A 60 -4.26 8.94 -2.49
CA GLY A 60 -4.04 9.25 -1.08
C GLY A 60 -5.15 8.80 -0.14
N CYS A 61 -6.09 7.99 -0.64
CA CYS A 61 -7.21 7.47 0.15
C CYS A 61 -6.72 6.66 1.36
N VAL A 62 -5.82 5.70 1.17
CA VAL A 62 -5.38 4.80 2.24
C VAL A 62 -4.58 5.54 3.30
N SER A 63 -3.58 6.35 2.92
CA SER A 63 -2.88 7.23 3.88
C SER A 63 -3.82 8.13 4.67
N THR A 64 -4.85 8.69 4.01
CA THR A 64 -5.84 9.53 4.70
C THR A 64 -6.66 8.71 5.70
N PHE A 65 -7.03 7.48 5.37
CA PHE A 65 -7.74 6.60 6.28
C PHE A 65 -6.89 6.18 7.47
N ALA A 66 -5.63 5.79 7.24
CA ALA A 66 -4.66 5.52 8.30
C ALA A 66 -4.49 6.74 9.23
N ALA A 67 -4.46 7.96 8.68
CA ALA A 67 -4.40 9.18 9.47
C ALA A 67 -5.66 9.45 10.30
N LYS A 68 -6.84 9.04 9.83
CA LYS A 68 -8.09 9.11 10.60
C LYS A 68 -8.12 8.08 11.74
N ILE A 69 -7.50 6.91 11.56
CA ILE A 69 -7.35 5.89 12.61
C ILE A 69 -6.38 6.39 13.69
N LEU A 70 -5.15 6.72 13.28
CA LEU A 70 -4.03 6.97 14.19
C LEU A 70 -4.06 8.39 14.79
N GLY A 71 -4.72 9.33 14.13
CA GLY A 71 -4.85 10.72 14.56
C GLY A 71 -3.88 11.66 13.81
N PRO A 72 -4.34 12.84 13.38
CA PRO A 72 -3.60 13.71 12.46
C PRO A 72 -2.28 14.29 13.02
N SER A 73 -2.07 14.23 14.34
CA SER A 73 -0.90 14.79 15.03
C SER A 73 -0.05 13.75 15.77
N GLU A 74 -0.46 12.48 15.76
CA GLU A 74 0.22 11.41 16.53
C GLU A 74 1.30 10.70 15.71
N CYS A 75 1.20 10.78 14.38
CA CYS A 75 2.08 10.10 13.44
C CYS A 75 2.46 11.05 12.29
N LEU A 76 3.66 10.86 11.74
CA LEU A 76 4.10 11.46 10.49
C LEU A 76 3.64 10.56 9.32
N TYR A 77 2.82 11.11 8.43
CA TYR A 77 2.28 10.40 7.27
C TYR A 77 3.04 10.74 6.00
N LEU A 78 4.03 9.91 5.67
CA LEU A 78 4.79 10.00 4.42
C LEU A 78 4.09 9.17 3.35
N CYS A 79 4.11 9.69 2.13
CA CYS A 79 3.59 8.98 0.97
C CYS A 79 4.63 9.05 -0.15
N THR A 80 4.83 7.98 -0.91
CA THR A 80 5.60 8.05 -2.15
C THR A 80 4.77 7.64 -3.34
N ASP A 81 5.04 8.27 -4.48
CA ASP A 81 4.52 7.84 -5.76
C ASP A 81 5.50 8.25 -6.86
N ILE A 82 5.59 7.45 -7.93
CA ILE A 82 6.38 7.79 -9.11
C ILE A 82 5.65 8.78 -10.02
N ASN A 83 4.32 8.83 -9.92
CA ASN A 83 3.47 9.71 -10.69
C ASN A 83 3.25 11.05 -9.96
N LYS A 84 3.72 12.14 -10.58
CA LYS A 84 3.54 13.50 -10.05
C LYS A 84 2.08 13.90 -9.83
N HIS A 85 1.15 13.36 -10.62
CA HIS A 85 -0.28 13.61 -10.46
C HIS A 85 -0.80 12.92 -9.21
N ALA A 86 -0.39 11.68 -8.95
CA ALA A 86 -0.75 10.94 -7.74
C ALA A 86 -0.22 11.63 -6.47
N ALA A 87 1.04 12.07 -6.48
CA ALA A 87 1.59 12.85 -5.36
C ALA A 87 0.78 14.14 -5.10
N ARG A 88 0.34 14.84 -6.15
CA ARG A 88 -0.53 16.02 -6.03
C ARG A 88 -1.92 15.66 -5.48
N CYS A 89 -2.56 14.62 -6.02
CA CYS A 89 -3.86 14.14 -5.55
C CYS A 89 -3.79 13.75 -4.08
N THR A 90 -2.76 13.02 -3.67
CA THR A 90 -2.52 12.64 -2.28
C THR A 90 -2.48 13.85 -1.35
N HIS A 91 -1.74 14.91 -1.72
CA HIS A 91 -1.72 16.15 -0.95
C HIS A 91 -3.10 16.80 -0.80
N LEU A 92 -3.86 16.86 -1.91
CA LEU A 92 -5.19 17.47 -1.94
C LEU A 92 -6.21 16.63 -1.14
N THR A 93 -6.13 15.31 -1.21
CA THR A 93 -6.97 14.38 -0.45
C THR A 93 -6.76 14.54 1.04
N GLY A 94 -5.50 14.66 1.49
CA GLY A 94 -5.21 14.95 2.90
C GLY A 94 -5.88 16.25 3.35
N ARG A 95 -5.72 17.33 2.57
CA ARG A 95 -6.36 18.62 2.85
C ARG A 95 -7.88 18.57 2.89
N GLN A 96 -8.51 17.89 1.93
CA GLN A 96 -9.97 17.71 1.88
C GLN A 96 -10.49 17.03 3.15
N ASN A 97 -9.68 16.12 3.73
CA ASN A 97 -10.05 15.33 4.90
C ASN A 97 -9.48 15.88 6.21
N ASN A 98 -8.90 17.08 6.22
CA ASN A 98 -8.29 17.72 7.39
C ASN A 98 -7.17 16.87 8.04
N VAL A 99 -6.37 16.18 7.23
CA VAL A 99 -5.16 15.47 7.66
C VAL A 99 -3.94 15.98 6.88
N THR A 100 -2.76 15.94 7.49
CA THR A 100 -1.52 16.32 6.82
C THR A 100 -0.87 15.08 6.24
N LEU A 101 -0.75 15.02 4.92
CA LEU A 101 0.02 14.01 4.19
C LEU A 101 1.21 14.69 3.52
N ASP A 102 2.38 14.06 3.59
CA ASP A 102 3.64 14.54 3.02
C ASP A 102 4.07 13.65 1.84
N PRO A 103 3.49 13.85 0.63
CA PRO A 103 3.85 13.07 -0.54
C PRO A 103 5.19 13.49 -1.13
N VAL A 104 5.99 12.51 -1.52
CA VAL A 104 7.29 12.67 -2.15
C VAL A 104 7.31 11.92 -3.47
N LEU A 105 7.66 12.63 -4.55
CA LEU A 105 7.88 12.03 -5.86
C LEU A 105 9.14 11.14 -5.80
N SER A 106 8.96 9.83 -5.81
CA SER A 106 10.04 8.85 -5.64
C SER A 106 9.67 7.51 -6.25
N SER A 107 10.67 6.79 -6.75
CA SER A 107 10.56 5.34 -6.93
C SER A 107 10.53 4.68 -5.56
N LEU A 108 9.50 3.88 -5.29
CA LEU A 108 9.33 3.14 -4.03
C LEU A 108 9.64 3.99 -2.80
N SER A 109 10.55 3.55 -1.94
CA SER A 109 11.03 4.25 -0.74
C SER A 109 12.41 4.89 -0.91
N ASP A 110 12.92 5.02 -2.14
CA ASP A 110 14.30 5.44 -2.43
C ASP A 110 14.69 6.77 -1.77
N ALA A 111 13.79 7.74 -1.79
CA ALA A 111 13.99 9.04 -1.14
C ALA A 111 14.31 8.95 0.36
N PHE A 112 13.91 7.87 1.02
CA PHE A 112 14.03 7.71 2.48
C PHE A 112 14.91 6.55 2.93
N ASN A 113 15.26 5.61 2.05
CA ASN A 113 16.00 4.38 2.36
C ASN A 113 17.22 4.60 3.27
N GLN A 114 18.06 5.59 2.94
CA GLN A 114 19.26 5.88 3.74
C GLN A 114 18.91 6.37 5.15
N ARG A 115 17.83 7.13 5.30
CA ARG A 115 17.40 7.70 6.58
C ARG A 115 16.78 6.61 7.46
N PHE A 116 15.87 5.81 6.91
CA PHE A 116 15.18 4.75 7.67
C PHE A 116 16.15 3.70 8.20
N ARG A 117 17.11 3.24 7.37
CA ARG A 117 18.17 2.31 7.79
C ARG A 117 19.06 2.85 8.92
N LYS A 118 19.15 4.17 9.08
CA LYS A 118 20.01 4.80 10.10
C LYS A 118 19.26 5.27 11.34
N CYS A 119 17.98 5.57 11.23
CA CYS A 119 17.22 6.32 12.24
C CYS A 119 16.01 5.58 12.80
N GLY A 120 15.94 4.26 12.61
CA GLY A 120 14.96 3.41 13.29
C GLY A 120 13.72 3.05 12.47
N GLY A 121 13.74 3.23 11.15
CA GLY A 121 12.72 2.66 10.25
C GLY A 121 11.33 3.31 10.27
N VAL A 122 10.40 2.64 9.58
CA VAL A 122 8.97 2.96 9.44
C VAL A 122 8.18 2.06 10.39
N ASP A 123 7.26 2.64 11.16
CA ASP A 123 6.44 1.89 12.12
C ASP A 123 5.20 1.25 11.47
N LEU A 124 4.64 1.92 10.46
CA LEU A 124 3.54 1.40 9.64
C LEU A 124 3.87 1.58 8.16
N LEU A 125 4.21 0.50 7.49
CA LEU A 125 4.38 0.45 6.04
C LEU A 125 3.08 -0.04 5.39
N ILE A 126 2.65 0.61 4.33
CA ILE A 126 1.46 0.24 3.56
C ILE A 126 1.86 0.19 2.09
N PHE A 127 1.50 -0.88 1.41
CA PHE A 127 1.74 -1.01 -0.02
C PHE A 127 0.60 -1.75 -0.72
N ASN A 128 -0.06 -1.07 -1.65
CA ASN A 128 -0.89 -1.68 -2.68
C ASN A 128 -0.11 -1.69 -4.00
N PRO A 129 0.66 -2.76 -4.31
CA PRO A 129 1.57 -2.77 -5.44
C PRO A 129 0.83 -2.90 -6.78
N PRO A 130 1.51 -2.65 -7.91
CA PRO A 130 1.09 -3.22 -9.19
C PRO A 130 1.22 -4.75 -9.14
N TYR A 131 0.17 -5.46 -8.75
CA TYR A 131 0.19 -6.91 -8.47
C TYR A 131 -0.20 -7.79 -9.67
N VAL A 132 -0.57 -7.20 -10.81
CA VAL A 132 -1.05 -7.96 -11.97
C VAL A 132 0.13 -8.50 -12.78
N PRO A 133 0.19 -9.83 -13.04
CA PRO A 133 1.22 -10.41 -13.89
C PRO A 133 1.18 -9.79 -15.30
N THR A 134 2.32 -9.30 -15.76
CA THR A 134 2.46 -8.66 -17.08
C THR A 134 3.71 -9.20 -17.77
N ALA A 135 3.70 -9.26 -19.12
CA ALA A 135 4.89 -9.64 -19.86
C ALA A 135 5.99 -8.57 -19.69
N ASP A 136 7.25 -8.99 -19.57
CA ASP A 136 8.39 -8.11 -19.23
C ASP A 136 8.50 -6.85 -20.11
N GLU A 137 8.17 -6.96 -21.41
CA GLU A 137 8.19 -5.82 -22.35
C GLU A 137 7.09 -4.78 -22.08
N GLU A 138 5.92 -5.20 -21.60
CA GLU A 138 4.81 -4.29 -21.27
C GLU A 138 5.05 -3.60 -19.92
N ALA A 139 5.62 -4.31 -18.94
CA ALA A 139 5.96 -3.74 -17.63
C ALA A 139 7.06 -2.67 -17.71
N LEU A 140 8.11 -2.91 -18.51
CA LEU A 140 9.20 -1.96 -18.70
C LEU A 140 8.74 -0.66 -19.38
N ASN A 141 7.89 -0.74 -20.39
CA ASN A 141 7.35 0.43 -21.06
C ASN A 141 6.38 1.21 -20.15
N ALA A 142 5.56 0.52 -19.37
CA ALA A 142 4.62 1.15 -18.43
C ALA A 142 5.31 1.89 -17.26
N GLN A 143 6.43 1.36 -16.76
CA GLN A 143 7.18 1.96 -15.65
C GLN A 143 8.07 3.14 -16.10
N GLY A 144 8.56 3.12 -17.34
CA GLY A 144 9.43 4.17 -17.88
C GLY A 144 8.73 5.52 -18.07
N ASP A 145 7.42 5.51 -18.39
CA ASP A 145 6.68 6.72 -18.71
C ASP A 145 5.99 7.38 -17.49
N ALA A 146 6.08 6.77 -16.30
CA ALA A 146 5.39 7.21 -15.08
C ALA A 146 3.87 7.46 -15.29
N ASP A 147 3.29 6.75 -16.26
CA ASP A 147 1.91 6.88 -16.70
C ASP A 147 1.02 5.87 -15.98
N ILE A 148 -0.30 5.96 -16.16
CA ILE A 148 -1.29 5.17 -15.40
C ILE A 148 -1.05 3.65 -15.48
N ALA A 149 -0.39 3.18 -16.55
CA ALA A 149 -0.04 1.78 -16.75
C ALA A 149 0.91 1.19 -15.70
N GLY A 150 1.74 2.03 -15.07
CA GLY A 150 2.61 1.61 -13.96
C GLY A 150 1.84 1.21 -12.70
N ALA A 151 0.55 1.54 -12.58
CA ALA A 151 -0.25 1.25 -11.39
C ALA A 151 -0.64 -0.23 -11.25
N TRP A 152 -0.58 -1.03 -12.33
CA TRP A 152 -0.95 -2.46 -12.28
C TRP A 152 0.14 -3.41 -12.79
N ALA A 153 1.09 -2.96 -13.61
CA ALA A 153 2.07 -3.84 -14.26
C ALA A 153 3.18 -4.32 -13.30
N GLY A 154 3.01 -5.53 -12.75
CA GLY A 154 3.92 -6.11 -11.74
C GLY A 154 5.01 -7.06 -12.25
N GLY A 155 5.11 -7.27 -13.56
CA GLY A 155 6.08 -8.19 -14.17
C GLY A 155 5.81 -9.66 -13.85
N LYS A 156 6.88 -10.47 -13.73
CA LYS A 156 6.77 -11.92 -13.46
C LYS A 156 5.99 -12.20 -12.17
N LEU A 157 4.87 -12.93 -12.30
CA LEU A 157 3.91 -13.22 -11.22
C LEU A 157 3.34 -11.97 -10.53
N GLY A 158 3.51 -10.78 -11.11
CA GLY A 158 3.11 -9.52 -10.46
C GLY A 158 3.99 -9.11 -9.27
N MET A 159 5.18 -9.68 -9.14
CA MET A 159 5.99 -9.59 -7.92
C MET A 159 7.32 -8.84 -8.09
N GLU A 160 7.67 -8.32 -9.26
CA GLU A 160 8.98 -7.67 -9.46
C GLU A 160 9.15 -6.44 -8.59
N ILE A 161 8.11 -5.61 -8.50
CA ILE A 161 8.11 -4.39 -7.68
C ILE A 161 7.93 -4.74 -6.20
N THR A 162 7.01 -5.65 -5.89
CA THR A 162 6.80 -6.15 -4.53
C THR A 162 8.08 -6.72 -3.93
N ASN A 163 8.83 -7.52 -4.69
CA ASN A 163 10.10 -8.09 -4.25
C ASN A 163 11.15 -7.03 -3.92
N GLN A 164 11.18 -5.90 -4.62
CA GLN A 164 12.10 -4.80 -4.28
C GLN A 164 11.77 -4.20 -2.92
N VAL A 165 10.48 -4.05 -2.60
CA VAL A 165 10.03 -3.58 -1.28
C VAL A 165 10.29 -4.61 -0.18
N LEU A 166 9.98 -5.89 -0.43
CA LEU A 166 10.24 -6.99 0.53
C LEU A 166 11.73 -7.18 0.84
N ASN A 167 12.60 -6.88 -0.12
CA ASN A 167 14.06 -6.90 0.07
C ASN A 167 14.61 -5.69 0.82
N ASN A 168 13.77 -4.70 1.14
CA ASN A 168 14.23 -3.44 1.68
C ASN A 168 14.05 -3.40 3.21
N ASP A 169 15.17 -3.25 3.91
CA ASP A 169 15.20 -3.12 5.36
C ASP A 169 14.91 -1.67 5.78
N ILE A 170 13.62 -1.30 5.77
CA ILE A 170 13.14 0.04 6.16
C ILE A 170 12.16 0.04 7.32
N LEU A 171 11.73 -1.12 7.81
CA LEU A 171 10.81 -1.21 8.94
C LEU A 171 11.53 -0.92 10.26
N SER A 172 10.80 -0.36 11.22
CA SER A 172 11.28 -0.23 12.59
C SER A 172 11.25 -1.58 13.30
N HIS A 173 11.86 -1.66 14.49
CA HIS A 173 11.86 -2.88 15.30
C HIS A 173 10.45 -3.34 15.73
N SER A 174 9.47 -2.44 15.73
CA SER A 174 8.06 -2.73 15.97
C SER A 174 7.21 -2.48 14.73
N GLY A 175 7.85 -2.47 13.55
CA GLY A 175 7.24 -2.12 12.28
C GLY A 175 6.21 -3.14 11.85
N ARG A 176 5.09 -2.64 11.33
CA ARG A 176 4.03 -3.41 10.70
C ARG A 176 3.97 -3.09 9.22
N PHE A 177 3.65 -4.08 8.41
CA PHE A 177 3.53 -3.96 6.97
C PHE A 177 2.22 -4.56 6.49
N TYR A 178 1.42 -3.73 5.83
CA TYR A 178 0.21 -4.13 5.10
C TYR A 178 0.51 -4.18 3.62
N LEU A 179 0.38 -5.37 3.03
CA LEU A 179 0.65 -5.62 1.62
C LEU A 179 -0.58 -6.23 0.96
N VAL A 180 -1.10 -5.56 -0.08
CA VAL A 180 -2.11 -6.17 -0.96
C VAL A 180 -1.43 -7.17 -1.89
N ALA A 181 -2.04 -8.33 -2.04
CA ALA A 181 -1.61 -9.37 -2.97
C ALA A 181 -2.82 -10.06 -3.60
N VAL A 182 -2.61 -10.66 -4.76
CA VAL A 182 -3.54 -11.61 -5.38
C VAL A 182 -2.99 -13.04 -5.26
N LYS A 183 -3.87 -14.03 -5.39
CA LYS A 183 -3.52 -15.46 -5.35
C LYS A 183 -2.29 -15.82 -6.24
N GLN A 184 -2.15 -15.18 -7.39
CA GLN A 184 -1.08 -15.38 -8.38
C GLN A 184 0.30 -14.94 -7.86
N ASN A 185 0.35 -14.07 -6.85
CA ASN A 185 1.59 -13.62 -6.24
C ASN A 185 2.24 -14.68 -5.33
N ASP A 186 1.61 -15.87 -5.18
CA ASP A 186 2.04 -16.95 -4.29
C ASP A 186 2.15 -16.47 -2.83
N VAL A 187 1.00 -16.08 -2.28
CA VAL A 187 0.85 -15.55 -0.92
C VAL A 187 1.51 -16.45 0.15
N PRO A 188 1.37 -17.79 0.14
CA PRO A 188 2.09 -18.68 1.06
C PRO A 188 3.61 -18.52 0.99
N SER A 189 4.18 -18.41 -0.22
CA SER A 189 5.62 -18.17 -0.38
C SER A 189 6.05 -16.80 0.14
N ILE A 190 5.24 -15.75 -0.02
CA ILE A 190 5.52 -14.43 0.58
C ILE A 190 5.56 -14.54 2.11
N GLN A 191 4.59 -15.22 2.71
CA GLN A 191 4.52 -15.40 4.16
C GLN A 191 5.69 -16.22 4.70
N GLU A 192 6.00 -17.36 4.07
CA GLU A 192 7.11 -18.22 4.46
C GLU A 192 8.43 -17.44 4.40
N ARG A 193 8.63 -16.70 3.31
CA ARG A 193 9.79 -15.84 3.12
C ARG A 193 9.91 -14.79 4.23
N MET A 194 8.86 -14.03 4.49
CA MET A 194 8.88 -12.97 5.50
C MET A 194 9.10 -13.52 6.91
N ASN A 195 8.54 -14.70 7.20
CA ASN A 195 8.75 -15.38 8.47
C ASN A 195 10.21 -15.88 8.63
N ILE A 196 10.79 -16.51 7.61
CA ILE A 196 12.13 -17.11 7.69
C ILE A 196 13.24 -16.05 7.56
N GLU A 197 13.14 -15.15 6.58
CA GLU A 197 14.21 -14.22 6.24
C GLU A 197 14.19 -12.96 7.12
N GLN A 198 13.01 -12.48 7.50
CA GLN A 198 12.84 -11.21 8.22
C GLN A 198 12.32 -11.39 9.64
N GLY A 199 12.04 -12.64 10.07
CA GLY A 199 11.45 -12.91 11.38
C GLY A 199 10.05 -12.33 11.55
N MET A 200 9.36 -12.00 10.46
CA MET A 200 8.05 -11.34 10.46
C MET A 200 6.95 -12.37 10.17
N PRO A 201 6.39 -13.06 11.18
CA PRO A 201 5.29 -13.99 10.96
C PRO A 201 4.04 -13.23 10.49
N PRO A 202 3.21 -13.84 9.62
CA PRO A 202 1.91 -13.28 9.30
C PRO A 202 1.02 -13.25 10.55
N LEU A 203 0.44 -12.09 10.85
CA LEU A 203 -0.47 -11.93 11.99
C LEU A 203 -1.90 -12.30 11.64
N ARG A 204 -2.40 -11.82 10.49
CA ARG A 204 -3.77 -12.00 10.01
C ARG A 204 -3.81 -12.00 8.48
N HIS A 205 -4.89 -12.59 7.94
CA HIS A 205 -5.29 -12.50 6.54
C HIS A 205 -6.67 -11.86 6.45
N HIS A 206 -6.81 -10.89 5.56
CA HIS A 206 -8.09 -10.35 5.16
C HIS A 206 -8.32 -10.71 3.70
N TYR A 207 -9.32 -11.56 3.45
CA TYR A 207 -9.59 -12.14 2.15
C TYR A 207 -11.00 -11.72 1.67
N SER A 208 -11.14 -11.44 0.38
CA SER A 208 -12.43 -11.12 -0.25
C SER A 208 -12.74 -12.08 -1.39
N ASP A 209 -13.86 -12.82 -1.32
CA ASP A 209 -14.35 -13.68 -2.40
C ASP A 209 -14.83 -12.91 -3.65
N ARG A 210 -14.74 -11.57 -3.67
CA ARG A 210 -15.19 -10.77 -4.82
C ARG A 210 -14.19 -10.86 -5.95
N ILE A 211 -14.68 -11.28 -7.11
CA ILE A 211 -13.90 -11.42 -8.33
C ILE A 211 -13.72 -10.03 -8.96
N PHE A 212 -12.47 -9.60 -9.07
CA PHE A 212 -12.04 -8.27 -9.53
C PHE A 212 -12.14 -8.03 -11.05
N LEU A 213 -13.10 -8.69 -11.70
CA LEU A 213 -13.10 -8.83 -13.16
C LEU A 213 -13.67 -7.63 -13.92
N ASP A 214 -14.73 -7.02 -13.39
CA ASP A 214 -15.48 -6.00 -14.13
C ASP A 214 -14.83 -4.61 -14.09
N SER A 215 -13.87 -4.43 -13.18
CA SER A 215 -13.10 -3.21 -12.90
C SER A 215 -11.88 -3.02 -13.80
N LEU A 216 -11.24 -4.12 -14.21
CA LEU A 216 -10.01 -4.04 -14.99
C LEU A 216 -10.26 -3.61 -16.45
N PRO A 217 -9.30 -2.93 -17.12
CA PRO A 217 -9.34 -2.69 -18.55
C PRO A 217 -9.59 -4.00 -19.33
N LEU A 218 -10.42 -3.97 -20.37
CA LEU A 218 -10.79 -5.16 -21.17
C LEU A 218 -9.61 -6.01 -21.65
N ARG A 219 -8.44 -5.40 -21.85
CA ARG A 219 -7.19 -6.09 -22.23
C ARG A 219 -6.59 -6.96 -21.12
N ILE A 220 -6.93 -6.69 -19.86
CA ILE A 220 -6.33 -7.28 -18.66
C ILE A 220 -7.27 -8.30 -17.99
N ARG A 221 -8.59 -8.11 -18.16
CA ARG A 221 -9.63 -9.05 -17.66
C ARG A 221 -9.35 -10.54 -17.93
N PRO A 222 -8.81 -10.95 -19.11
CA PRO A 222 -8.55 -12.37 -19.37
C PRO A 222 -7.50 -12.99 -18.42
N HIS A 223 -6.63 -12.17 -17.83
CA HIS A 223 -5.54 -12.60 -16.95
C HIS A 223 -5.92 -12.60 -15.45
N ALA A 224 -6.95 -11.83 -15.08
CA ALA A 224 -7.39 -11.64 -13.69
C ALA A 224 -8.68 -12.41 -13.32
N ALA A 225 -9.12 -13.34 -14.17
CA ALA A 225 -10.46 -13.92 -14.13
C ALA A 225 -10.81 -14.80 -12.91
N ASP A 226 -9.84 -15.09 -12.05
CA ASP A 226 -10.01 -15.87 -10.83
C ASP A 226 -9.25 -15.25 -9.65
N GLU A 227 -8.98 -13.93 -9.71
CA GLU A 227 -8.16 -13.24 -8.72
C GLU A 227 -8.95 -12.95 -7.45
N VAL A 228 -8.47 -13.55 -6.36
CA VAL A 228 -8.86 -13.16 -5.03
C VAL A 228 -7.79 -12.23 -4.47
N LEU A 229 -8.24 -11.11 -3.92
CA LEU A 229 -7.43 -10.20 -3.13
C LEU A 229 -7.23 -10.70 -1.70
N ASP A 230 -6.00 -10.50 -1.24
CA ASP A 230 -5.55 -10.75 0.11
C ASP A 230 -4.80 -9.52 0.64
N VAL A 231 -4.93 -9.24 1.93
CA VAL A 231 -4.10 -8.26 2.63
C VAL A 231 -3.27 -8.98 3.68
N LEU A 232 -1.97 -9.01 3.42
CA LEU A 232 -0.98 -9.54 4.33
C LEU A 232 -0.64 -8.51 5.41
N HIS A 233 -0.92 -8.84 6.66
CA HIS A 233 -0.39 -8.12 7.82
C HIS A 233 0.85 -8.85 8.34
N LEU A 234 2.02 -8.25 8.10
CA LEU A 234 3.33 -8.73 8.54
C LEU A 234 3.83 -7.82 9.67
N SER A 235 4.35 -8.37 10.75
CA SER A 235 4.88 -7.57 11.86
C SER A 235 6.24 -8.08 12.32
N GLN A 236 7.13 -7.15 12.69
CA GLN A 236 8.32 -7.51 13.46
C GLN A 236 7.93 -8.14 14.80
N PRO A 237 8.67 -9.14 15.30
CA PRO A 237 8.34 -9.79 16.55
C PRO A 237 8.44 -8.79 17.70
N PHE A 238 7.37 -8.68 18.50
CA PHE A 238 7.32 -7.76 19.63
C PHE A 238 8.27 -8.23 20.75
N ASP A 239 9.45 -7.63 20.85
CA ASP A 239 10.35 -7.85 22.00
C ASP A 239 9.99 -6.91 23.15
N LYS A 240 9.32 -7.46 24.16
CA LYS A 240 8.94 -6.76 25.40
C LYS A 240 10.13 -6.22 26.20
N HIS A 241 11.36 -6.62 25.88
CA HIS A 241 12.56 -6.28 26.65
C HIS A 241 13.37 -5.12 26.07
N LEU A 242 13.05 -4.63 24.86
CA LEU A 242 13.76 -3.52 24.20
C LEU A 242 13.07 -2.16 24.37
N THR A 243 11.91 -2.11 25.03
CA THR A 243 11.17 -0.88 25.35
C THR A 243 11.29 -0.58 26.85
N ALA A 244 12.47 -0.13 27.28
CA ALA A 244 12.73 0.42 28.61
C ALA A 244 13.55 1.72 28.51
#